data_AF-X1I7W1-F1
#
_entry.id   AF-X1I7W1-F1
#
_cell.length_a   1.000
_cell.length_b   1.000
_cell.length_c   1.000
_cell.angle_alpha   90.00
_cell.angle_beta   90.00
_cell.angle_gamma   90.00
#
_symmetry.space_group_name_H-M   'P 1'
#
loop_
_entity.id
_entity.type
_entity.pdbx_description
1 polymer ?
#
loop_
_entity_poly.entity_id
_entity_poly.type
_entity_poly.pdbx_seq_one_letter_code
_entity_poly.pdbx_strand_id
1 'polypeptide(L)'
;FGTHLGKLSCNLSDKPLSSSYITSGSDQFPIFPEFLVRFGPYDILDLEYKHGFQFPSPFPGLKSQLSFGTGFGLRNGTSLRYGVAFPLENSFISGQTVIQKRYGFQLLYLFGTEENEAQRQFVFGLNYRFGFDQKPTVVNKK
;
A
#
# COMPACT_ATOMS: atom_id res chain seq x y z
N PHE A 1 7.30 9.49 -4.32
CA PHE A 1 8.58 8.88 -3.94
C PHE A 1 8.73 9.02 -2.44
N GLY A 2 8.95 7.90 -1.75
CA GLY A 2 9.20 7.82 -0.32
C GLY A 2 10.36 6.86 -0.06
N THR A 3 10.89 6.85 1.15
CA THR A 3 11.92 5.87 1.55
C THR A 3 11.66 5.49 2.99
N HIS A 4 11.48 4.20 3.25
CA HIS A 4 11.44 3.68 4.60
C HIS A 4 12.87 3.49 5.12
N LEU A 5 13.21 4.20 6.20
CA LEU A 5 14.41 3.97 6.99
C LEU A 5 14.03 3.17 8.24
N GLY A 6 14.51 1.93 8.35
CA GLY A 6 14.17 1.04 9.46
C GLY A 6 14.50 -0.43 9.18
N LYS A 7 14.37 -1.28 10.19
CA LYS A 7 14.67 -2.72 10.11
C LYS A 7 13.47 -3.49 9.54
N LEU A 8 13.41 -3.63 8.21
CA LEU A 8 12.35 -4.38 7.53
C LEU A 8 12.79 -5.84 7.32
N SER A 9 11.99 -6.79 7.80
CA SER A 9 12.29 -8.22 7.80
C SER A 9 11.49 -8.94 6.71
N CYS A 10 12.10 -9.27 5.57
CA CYS A 10 11.44 -9.99 4.48
C CYS A 10 11.53 -11.52 4.66
N ASN A 11 10.42 -12.23 4.56
CA ASN A 11 10.42 -13.71 4.55
C ASN A 11 10.98 -14.23 3.21
N LEU A 12 11.83 -15.25 3.27
CA LEU A 12 12.43 -15.95 2.14
C LEU A 12 11.49 -17.08 1.69
N SER A 13 10.71 -16.89 0.62
CA SER A 13 9.78 -17.94 0.16
C SER A 13 10.39 -18.98 -0.78
N ASP A 14 11.58 -18.83 -1.38
CA ASP A 14 12.02 -19.77 -2.44
C ASP A 14 13.55 -20.03 -2.53
N LYS A 15 14.29 -20.15 -1.41
CA LYS A 15 15.70 -20.61 -1.47
C LYS A 15 15.84 -22.06 -0.99
N PRO A 16 16.62 -22.91 -1.68
CA PRO A 16 16.88 -24.28 -1.22
C PRO A 16 17.52 -24.23 0.17
N LEU A 17 16.96 -25.01 1.09
CA LEU A 17 17.35 -25.09 2.50
C LEU A 17 18.83 -25.51 2.62
N SER A 18 19.72 -24.52 2.75
CA SER A 18 21.09 -24.71 3.19
C SER A 18 21.17 -24.43 4.69
N SER A 19 21.96 -25.23 5.42
CA SER A 19 22.11 -25.17 6.88
C SER A 19 22.56 -23.80 7.41
N SER A 20 23.09 -22.93 6.55
CA SER A 20 23.43 -21.53 6.85
C SER A 20 22.22 -20.60 7.03
N TYR A 21 21.01 -20.99 6.58
CA TYR A 21 19.79 -20.15 6.61
C TYR A 21 18.87 -20.44 7.81
N ILE A 22 19.17 -21.47 8.61
CA ILE A 22 18.35 -21.89 9.76
C ILE A 22 18.38 -20.85 10.90
N THR A 23 19.35 -19.94 10.91
CA THR A 23 19.56 -18.98 12.01
C THR A 23 18.85 -17.64 11.82
N SER A 24 18.29 -17.33 10.64
CA SER A 24 17.51 -16.10 10.44
C SER A 24 16.51 -16.26 9.29
N GLY A 25 15.26 -16.62 9.61
CA GLY A 25 14.14 -16.72 8.65
C GLY A 25 13.68 -15.39 8.04
N SER A 26 14.52 -14.36 8.05
CA SER A 26 14.22 -13.03 7.52
C SER A 26 15.46 -12.37 6.92
N ASP A 27 15.37 -11.90 5.67
CA ASP A 27 16.37 -11.00 5.09
C ASP A 27 16.10 -9.56 5.58
N GLN A 28 17.12 -8.93 6.15
CA GLN A 28 17.05 -7.55 6.66
C GLN A 28 17.58 -6.59 5.60
N PHE A 29 16.73 -5.69 5.10
CA PHE A 29 17.18 -4.63 4.19
C PHE A 29 17.29 -3.30 4.95
N PRO A 30 18.46 -2.63 4.93
CA PRO A 30 18.65 -1.35 5.62
C PRO A 30 17.89 -0.19 4.95
N ILE A 31 17.54 -0.36 3.67
CA ILE A 31 16.81 0.63 2.86
C ILE A 31 15.81 -0.13 2.00
N PHE A 32 14.54 0.28 2.03
CA PHE A 32 13.50 -0.21 1.13
C PHE A 32 12.83 0.98 0.41
N PRO A 33 13.07 1.13 -0.90
CA PRO A 33 12.54 2.28 -1.65
C PRO A 33 11.02 2.16 -1.83
N GLU A 34 10.34 3.30 -1.78
CA GLU A 34 8.91 3.37 -2.05
C GLU A 34 8.64 4.18 -3.31
N PHE A 35 7.92 3.58 -4.25
CA PHE A 35 7.46 4.26 -5.44
C PHE A 35 6.04 3.86 -5.81
N LEU A 36 5.31 4.88 -6.27
CA LEU A 36 3.94 4.78 -6.70
C LEU A 36 3.89 5.45 -8.06
N VAL A 37 3.41 4.71 -9.05
CA VAL A 37 3.17 5.19 -10.40
C VAL A 37 1.70 4.98 -10.71
N ARG A 38 1.07 5.99 -11.29
CA ARG A 38 -0.33 5.97 -11.67
C ARG A 38 -0.50 6.48 -13.09
N PHE A 39 -1.30 5.78 -13.86
CA PHE A 39 -1.68 6.13 -15.23
C PHE A 39 -3.20 6.25 -15.33
N GLY A 40 -3.67 7.36 -15.86
CA GLY A 40 -5.10 7.61 -16.07
C GLY A 40 -5.76 8.52 -15.03
N PRO A 41 -7.02 8.93 -15.30
CA PRO A 41 -7.78 9.83 -14.43
C PRO A 41 -8.27 9.12 -13.15
N TYR A 42 -7.76 9.55 -12.00
CA TYR A 42 -8.12 9.00 -10.68
C TYR A 42 -9.62 8.98 -10.41
N ASP A 43 -10.31 10.03 -10.84
CA ASP A 43 -11.74 10.22 -10.63
C ASP A 43 -12.62 9.24 -11.43
N ILE A 44 -12.11 8.64 -12.51
CA ILE A 44 -12.89 7.76 -13.39
C ILE A 44 -12.36 6.33 -13.34
N LEU A 45 -11.18 6.13 -13.90
CA LEU A 45 -10.52 4.84 -13.96
C LEU A 45 -9.01 5.09 -14.09
N ASP A 46 -8.24 4.49 -13.19
CA ASP A 46 -6.79 4.57 -13.22
C ASP A 46 -6.14 3.19 -13.06
N LEU A 47 -4.92 3.07 -13.55
CA LEU A 47 -4.00 1.97 -13.29
C LEU A 47 -2.93 2.47 -12.32
N GLU A 48 -2.68 1.74 -11.26
CA GLU A 48 -1.73 2.09 -10.21
C GLU A 48 -0.78 0.93 -9.92
N TYR A 49 0.51 1.22 -9.93
CA TYR A 49 1.55 0.33 -9.43
C TYR A 49 2.18 0.93 -8.16
N LYS A 50 2.22 0.14 -7.10
CA LYS A 50 2.84 0.48 -5.82
C LYS A 50 3.95 -0.52 -5.52
N HIS A 51 5.08 -0.03 -5.06
CA HIS A 51 6.16 -0.84 -4.52
C HIS A 51 6.63 -0.22 -3.21
N GLY A 52 6.83 -1.04 -2.18
CA GLY A 52 7.27 -0.59 -0.87
C GLY A 52 6.18 0.06 0.00
N PHE A 53 5.05 0.45 -0.60
CA PHE A 53 3.91 1.02 0.11
C PHE A 53 3.13 -0.07 0.86
N GLN A 54 3.52 -0.37 2.09
CA GLN A 54 2.67 -1.12 3.01
C GLN A 54 2.54 -0.37 4.33
N PHE A 55 1.31 0.11 4.60
CA PHE A 55 0.88 0.59 5.92
C PHE A 55 1.26 -0.47 6.97
N PRO A 56 1.80 -0.07 8.13
CA PRO A 56 2.81 -0.83 8.87
C PRO A 56 2.33 -2.26 9.16
N SER A 57 2.83 -3.20 8.38
CA SER A 57 2.67 -4.62 8.60
C SER A 57 3.99 -5.16 9.13
N PRO A 58 4.02 -5.83 10.29
CA PRO A 58 5.20 -6.53 10.78
C PRO A 58 5.60 -7.72 9.89
N PHE A 59 4.78 -8.06 8.88
CA PHE A 59 5.04 -9.12 7.90
C PHE A 59 4.97 -8.53 6.49
N PRO A 60 6.12 -8.24 5.85
CA PRO A 60 6.17 -7.74 4.47
C PRO A 60 5.96 -8.91 3.49
N GLY A 61 4.72 -9.39 3.43
CA GLY A 61 4.28 -10.35 2.42
C GLY A 61 3.95 -9.68 1.07
N LEU A 62 3.72 -8.36 1.05
CA LEU A 62 3.31 -7.62 -0.14
C LEU A 62 4.39 -6.61 -0.53
N LYS A 63 5.23 -6.96 -1.50
CA LYS A 63 6.30 -6.07 -1.98
C LYS A 63 5.78 -5.07 -3.01
N SER A 64 4.94 -5.56 -3.92
CA SER A 64 4.37 -4.76 -4.99
C SER A 64 2.88 -5.02 -5.15
N GLN A 65 2.15 -4.02 -5.63
CA GLN A 65 0.74 -4.12 -5.98
C GLN A 65 0.53 -3.48 -7.34
N LEU A 66 -0.14 -4.19 -8.24
CA LEU A 66 -0.67 -3.65 -9.48
C LEU A 66 -2.19 -3.66 -9.39
N SER A 67 -2.83 -2.52 -9.56
CA SER A 67 -4.27 -2.39 -9.38
C SER A 67 -4.89 -1.44 -10.39
N PHE A 68 -6.15 -1.68 -10.71
CA PHE A 68 -7.00 -0.69 -11.35
C PHE A 68 -8.03 -0.20 -10.34
N GLY A 69 -8.46 1.04 -10.48
CA GLY A 69 -9.38 1.63 -9.51
C GLY A 69 -10.11 2.84 -10.01
N THR A 70 -10.98 3.35 -9.15
CA THR A 70 -11.78 4.54 -9.40
C THR A 70 -11.95 5.35 -8.12
N GLY A 71 -11.95 6.66 -8.26
CA GLY A 71 -12.30 7.62 -7.21
C GLY A 71 -13.78 7.98 -7.16
N PHE A 72 -14.63 7.40 -8.03
CA PHE A 72 -16.06 7.73 -8.14
C PHE A 72 -16.33 9.25 -8.31
N GLY A 73 -15.55 9.93 -9.14
CA GLY A 73 -15.64 11.37 -9.34
C GLY A 73 -14.96 12.21 -8.25
N LEU A 74 -14.53 11.61 -7.14
CA LEU A 74 -13.95 12.31 -6.02
C LEU A 74 -12.44 12.43 -6.17
N ARG A 75 -11.89 13.64 -5.94
CA ARG A 75 -10.45 13.91 -5.93
C ARG A 75 -9.89 14.12 -4.52
N ASN A 76 -10.63 13.73 -3.48
CA ASN A 76 -10.28 13.95 -2.07
C ASN A 76 -9.42 12.82 -1.46
N GLY A 77 -9.12 11.77 -2.24
CA GLY A 77 -8.43 10.56 -1.78
C GLY A 77 -9.37 9.39 -1.46
N THR A 78 -10.66 9.48 -1.82
CA THR A 78 -11.60 8.36 -1.78
C THR A 78 -11.44 7.51 -3.03
N SER A 79 -11.25 6.20 -2.89
CA SER A 79 -11.15 5.28 -4.03
C SER A 79 -11.49 3.84 -3.67
N LEU A 80 -11.94 3.09 -4.67
CA LEU A 80 -12.03 1.63 -4.65
C LEU A 80 -11.06 1.07 -5.68
N ARG A 81 -10.31 0.04 -5.31
CA ARG A 81 -9.31 -0.59 -6.17
C ARG A 81 -9.39 -2.10 -6.08
N TYR A 82 -9.13 -2.75 -7.19
CA TYR A 82 -8.92 -4.19 -7.29
C TYR A 82 -7.62 -4.46 -8.03
N GLY A 83 -6.87 -5.46 -7.59
CA GLY A 83 -5.55 -5.71 -8.17
C GLY A 83 -4.94 -7.01 -7.72
N VAL A 84 -3.67 -7.17 -8.09
CA VAL A 84 -2.82 -8.31 -7.71
C VAL A 84 -1.62 -7.81 -6.93
N ALA A 85 -1.22 -8.58 -5.92
CA ALA A 85 -0.10 -8.30 -5.06
C ALA A 85 1.01 -9.34 -5.23
N PHE A 86 2.25 -8.87 -5.37
CA PHE A 86 3.44 -9.67 -5.62
C PHE A 86 4.32 -9.75 -4.37
N PRO A 87 5.06 -10.85 -4.16
CA PRO A 87 5.33 -11.95 -5.12
C PRO A 87 4.30 -13.09 -5.15
N LEU A 88 3.37 -13.15 -4.20
CA LEU A 88 2.45 -14.29 -4.05
C LEU A 88 1.29 -14.32 -5.07
N GLU A 89 1.23 -13.36 -5.98
CA GLU A 89 0.20 -13.18 -7.02
C GLU A 89 -1.24 -13.17 -6.49
N ASN A 90 -1.44 -12.79 -5.23
CA ASN A 90 -2.75 -12.75 -4.61
C ASN A 90 -3.57 -11.59 -5.12
N SER A 91 -4.81 -11.87 -5.50
CA SER A 91 -5.76 -10.81 -5.78
C SER A 91 -6.10 -10.05 -4.48
N PHE A 92 -6.43 -8.77 -4.60
CA PHE A 92 -6.92 -7.98 -3.48
C PHE A 92 -8.00 -7.00 -3.90
N ILE A 93 -8.83 -6.62 -2.93
CA ILE A 93 -9.71 -5.47 -3.03
C ILE A 93 -9.36 -4.48 -1.92
N SER A 94 -9.38 -3.19 -2.24
CA SER A 94 -9.12 -2.15 -1.25
C SER A 94 -10.02 -0.94 -1.45
N GLY A 95 -10.45 -0.36 -0.33
CA GLY A 95 -11.26 0.85 -0.28
C GLY A 95 -10.58 1.88 0.60
N GLN A 96 -10.58 3.13 0.16
CA GLN A 96 -10.14 4.26 0.95
C GLN A 96 -11.21 5.34 0.90
N THR A 97 -11.47 6.00 2.02
CA THR A 97 -12.35 7.17 2.06
C THR A 97 -11.79 8.23 2.99
N VAL A 98 -12.12 9.49 2.70
CA VAL A 98 -11.71 10.63 3.52
C VAL A 98 -12.93 11.39 3.99
N ILE A 99 -13.17 11.35 5.30
CA ILE A 99 -14.28 12.01 5.98
C ILE A 99 -13.84 13.39 6.48
N GLN A 100 -14.64 14.41 6.18
CA GLN A 100 -14.41 15.81 6.59
C GLN A 100 -13.02 16.34 6.22
N LYS A 101 -12.41 15.83 5.14
CA LYS A 101 -11.04 16.16 4.69
C LYS A 101 -9.91 15.88 5.70
N ARG A 102 -10.22 15.34 6.88
CA ARG A 102 -9.29 15.16 8.00
C ARG A 102 -9.04 13.69 8.31
N TYR A 103 -10.10 12.88 8.33
CA TYR A 103 -10.03 11.48 8.74
C TYR A 103 -9.97 10.58 7.51
N GLY A 104 -8.89 9.83 7.34
CA GLY A 104 -8.72 8.86 6.27
C GLY A 104 -8.91 7.44 6.79
N PHE A 105 -9.83 6.69 6.21
CA PHE A 105 -10.05 5.28 6.49
C PHE A 105 -9.58 4.46 5.30
N GLN A 106 -8.91 3.35 5.58
CA GLN A 106 -8.43 2.41 4.57
C GLN A 106 -8.80 0.99 4.97
N LEU A 107 -9.28 0.23 3.99
CA LEU A 107 -9.57 -1.19 4.09
C LEU A 107 -8.87 -1.89 2.93
N LEU A 108 -8.26 -3.04 3.22
CA LEU A 108 -7.69 -3.92 2.21
C LEU A 108 -7.97 -5.36 2.61
N TYR A 109 -8.44 -6.15 1.64
CA TYR A 109 -8.66 -7.58 1.78
C TYR A 109 -7.91 -8.31 0.68
N LEU A 110 -7.01 -9.20 1.09
CA LEU A 110 -6.27 -10.10 0.22
C LEU A 110 -6.99 -11.43 0.11
N PHE A 111 -7.30 -11.81 -1.12
CA PHE A 111 -7.78 -13.14 -1.44
C PHE A 111 -6.57 -14.08 -1.40
N GLY A 112 -6.60 -15.09 -0.54
CA GLY A 112 -5.64 -16.18 -0.57
C GLY A 112 -5.94 -17.13 -1.73
N THR A 113 -4.90 -17.69 -2.34
CA THR A 113 -5.00 -18.79 -3.32
C THR A 113 -4.83 -20.14 -2.61
N GLU A 114 -5.31 -21.24 -3.18
CA GLU A 114 -5.15 -22.58 -2.57
C GLU A 114 -3.73 -23.14 -2.71
N GLU A 115 -2.98 -22.65 -3.72
CA GLU A 115 -1.64 -23.13 -4.05
C GLU A 115 -0.53 -22.48 -3.20
N ASN A 116 -0.80 -21.31 -2.62
CA ASN A 116 0.08 -20.65 -1.67
C ASN A 116 -0.66 -20.61 -0.34
N GLU A 117 -0.02 -20.99 0.78
CA GLU A 117 -0.54 -20.76 2.14
C GLU A 117 -0.62 -19.25 2.50
N ALA A 118 -0.81 -18.38 1.51
CA ALA A 118 -1.10 -16.99 1.69
C ALA A 118 -2.44 -16.84 2.41
N GLN A 119 -2.34 -16.74 3.72
CA GLN A 119 -3.44 -16.49 4.61
C GLN A 119 -4.18 -15.24 4.15
N ARG A 120 -5.49 -15.40 3.92
CA ARG A 120 -6.41 -14.29 3.68
C ARG A 120 -6.13 -13.20 4.71
N GLN A 121 -5.82 -12.01 4.24
CA GLN A 121 -5.42 -10.91 5.12
C GLN A 121 -6.44 -9.79 5.05
N PHE A 122 -6.85 -9.30 6.22
CA PHE A 122 -7.66 -8.10 6.36
C PHE A 122 -6.81 -7.01 7.02
N VAL A 123 -6.74 -5.85 6.38
CA VAL A 123 -5.99 -4.69 6.87
C VAL A 123 -6.94 -3.50 7.00
N PHE A 124 -6.93 -2.89 8.18
CA PHE A 124 -7.64 -1.65 8.46
C PHE A 124 -6.62 -0.56 8.83
N GLY A 125 -6.78 0.62 8.24
CA GLY A 125 -5.93 1.78 8.47
C GLY A 125 -6.76 3.01 8.84
N LEU A 126 -6.28 3.74 9.84
CA LEU A 126 -6.84 5.03 10.25
C LEU A 126 -5.74 6.10 10.17
N ASN A 127 -6.06 7.22 9.52
CA ASN A 127 -5.13 8.30 9.22
C ASN A 127 -5.75 9.64 9.61
N TYR A 128 -4.94 10.57 10.11
CA TYR A 128 -5.34 11.95 10.35
C TYR A 128 -4.49 12.92 9.54
N ARG A 129 -5.13 13.84 8.81
CA ARG A 129 -4.47 14.86 7.96
C ARG A 129 -4.39 16.19 8.69
N PHE A 130 -3.17 16.56 9.10
CA PHE A 130 -2.90 17.88 9.66
C PHE A 130 -2.85 18.95 8.55
N GLY A 131 -3.36 20.16 8.82
CA GLY A 131 -3.17 21.34 7.96
C GLY A 131 -4.07 21.46 6.73
N PHE A 132 -5.05 20.56 6.53
CA PHE A 132 -5.86 20.52 5.30
C PHE A 132 -6.97 21.61 5.20
N ASP A 133 -7.14 22.45 6.23
CA ASP A 133 -8.17 23.51 6.29
C ASP A 133 -7.65 24.94 6.08
N GLN A 134 -6.38 25.13 5.69
CA GLN A 134 -5.90 26.47 5.36
C GLN A 134 -6.48 26.91 4.01
N LYS A 135 -7.56 27.68 4.03
CA LYS A 135 -7.94 28.52 2.87
C LYS A 135 -6.70 29.33 2.48
N PRO A 136 -6.35 29.44 1.19
CA PRO A 136 -5.23 30.26 0.78
C PRO A 136 -5.44 31.67 1.32
N THR A 137 -4.53 32.12 2.18
CA THR A 137 -4.51 33.51 2.64
C THR A 137 -4.29 34.36 1.39
N VAL A 138 -5.34 35.03 0.93
CA VAL A 138 -5.23 36.03 -0.13
C VAL A 138 -4.39 37.15 0.47
N VAL A 139 -3.09 37.13 0.19
CA VAL A 139 -2.20 38.25 0.50
C VAL A 139 -2.59 39.37 -0.45
N ASN A 140 -3.50 40.22 -0.01
CA ASN A 140 -3.74 41.51 -0.65
C ASN A 140 -2.45 42.32 -0.52
N LYS A 141 -1.62 42.31 -1.55
CA LYS A 141 -0.57 43.31 -1.72
C LYS A 141 -1.28 44.65 -1.98
N LYS A 142 -1.23 45.54 -0.99
CA LYS A 142 -1.44 46.98 -1.20
C LYS A 142 -0.13 47.59 -1.70
#